data_AF-A0A2M8KJ79-F1
#
_entry.id   AF-A0A2M8KJ79-F1
#
_cell.length_a   1.000
_cell.length_b   1.000
_cell.length_c   1.000
_cell.angle_alpha   90.00
_cell.angle_beta   90.00
_cell.angle_gamma   90.00
#
_symmetry.space_group_name_H-M   'P 1'
#
loop_
_entity.id
_entity.type
_entity.pdbx_description
1 polymer ?
#
loop_
_entity_poly.entity_id
_entity_poly.type
_entity_poly.pdbx_seq_one_letter_code
_entity_poly.pdbx_strand_id
1 'polypeptide(L)'
;MPQYKIALKKSYLAMIKNAVGTNMFRNFYLIKNGRVNDDTKDGQLSCALFVTAILYHFGLIKKPHLTVKSTQADLKTSGWRKIKGPKPGAVLFWEEKYNNGSANRHVGFYLGQQMAISNMASKRKPGRHHWTYNNARQVEAIYWHSELNNKQFNGAGKKLDKDEKIIDS
;
A
#
# COMPACT_ATOMS: atom_id res chain seq x y z
N MET A 1 6.02 12.23 31.79
CA MET A 1 5.04 12.15 30.67
C MET A 1 4.88 10.69 30.26
N PRO A 2 3.65 10.19 29.99
CA PRO A 2 3.47 8.80 29.58
C PRO A 2 4.12 8.53 28.22
N GLN A 3 4.82 7.39 28.10
CA GLN A 3 5.44 6.94 26.85
C GLN A 3 4.42 6.19 26.00
N TYR A 4 4.02 6.78 24.87
CA TYR A 4 3.10 6.14 23.92
C TYR A 4 3.87 5.41 22.83
N LYS A 5 3.37 4.23 22.43
CA LYS A 5 3.92 3.41 21.34
C LYS A 5 2.83 3.11 20.33
N ILE A 6 3.16 3.16 19.03
CA ILE A 6 2.20 2.88 17.97
C ILE A 6 2.05 1.36 17.80
N ALA A 7 0.80 0.89 17.82
CA ALA A 7 0.44 -0.48 17.44
C ALA A 7 0.40 -0.62 15.90
N LEU A 8 1.56 -0.51 15.24
CA LEU A 8 1.71 -0.32 13.79
C LEU A 8 0.82 -1.26 12.96
N LYS A 9 0.98 -2.57 13.11
CA LYS A 9 0.22 -3.54 12.30
C LYS A 9 -1.29 -3.40 12.51
N LYS A 10 -1.74 -3.13 13.74
CA LYS A 10 -3.17 -3.00 14.06
C LYS A 10 -3.75 -1.76 13.38
N SER A 11 -3.09 -0.61 13.53
CA SER A 11 -3.50 0.65 12.90
C SER A 11 -3.44 0.56 11.37
N TYR A 12 -2.39 -0.04 10.81
CA TYR A 12 -2.23 -0.28 9.38
C TYR A 12 -3.36 -1.13 8.80
N LEU A 13 -3.67 -2.28 9.40
CA LEU A 13 -4.76 -3.13 8.95
C LEU A 13 -6.13 -2.46 9.14
N ALA A 14 -6.32 -1.69 10.21
CA ALA A 14 -7.55 -0.92 10.41
C ALA A 14 -7.73 0.13 9.31
N MET A 15 -6.69 0.89 8.97
CA MET A 15 -6.74 1.88 7.90
C MET A 15 -7.04 1.26 6.54
N ILE A 16 -6.42 0.12 6.20
CA ILE A 16 -6.73 -0.61 4.96
C ILE A 16 -8.21 -1.02 4.93
N LYS A 17 -8.74 -1.56 6.02
CA LYS A 17 -10.15 -1.98 6.11
C LYS A 17 -11.12 -0.82 6.01
N ASN A 18 -10.80 0.31 6.64
CA ASN A 18 -11.63 1.51 6.67
C ASN A 18 -11.59 2.29 5.35
N ALA A 19 -10.60 2.04 4.50
CA ALA A 19 -10.53 2.63 3.17
C ALA A 19 -11.59 2.09 2.20
N VAL A 20 -12.27 0.99 2.51
CA VAL A 20 -13.32 0.44 1.63
C VAL A 20 -14.43 1.46 1.47
N GLY A 21 -14.77 1.77 0.21
CA GLY A 21 -15.88 2.67 -0.10
C GLY A 21 -15.54 4.16 -0.07
N THR A 22 -14.36 4.56 0.40
CA THR A 22 -13.97 5.97 0.47
C THR A 22 -13.66 6.57 -0.90
N ASN A 23 -13.88 7.89 -1.03
CA ASN A 23 -13.49 8.67 -2.21
C ASN A 23 -12.14 9.37 -2.06
N MET A 24 -11.43 9.19 -0.92
CA MET A 24 -10.16 9.87 -0.64
C MET A 24 -9.06 9.64 -1.70
N PHE A 25 -9.11 8.51 -2.42
CA PHE A 25 -8.12 8.15 -3.42
C PHE A 25 -8.63 8.36 -4.85
N ARG A 26 -9.79 8.98 -5.04
CA ARG A 26 -10.46 9.05 -6.35
C ARG A 26 -9.75 9.96 -7.33
N ASN A 27 -9.28 11.12 -6.89
CA ASN A 27 -8.72 12.14 -7.77
C ASN A 27 -7.29 12.50 -7.35
N PHE A 28 -6.41 12.71 -8.32
CA PHE A 28 -5.07 13.25 -8.11
C PHE A 28 -4.67 14.07 -9.33
N TYR A 29 -4.40 15.35 -9.10
CA TYR A 29 -4.23 16.32 -10.17
C TYR A 29 -2.74 16.59 -10.42
N LEU A 30 -2.33 16.49 -11.68
CA LEU A 30 -0.99 16.88 -12.14
C LEU A 30 -1.08 18.00 -13.18
N ILE A 31 -0.09 18.89 -13.16
CA ILE A 31 0.09 19.89 -14.22
C ILE A 31 1.00 19.27 -15.29
N LYS A 32 0.49 19.11 -16.52
CA LYS A 32 1.25 18.63 -17.69
C LYS A 32 1.06 19.63 -18.82
N ASN A 33 2.16 20.16 -19.35
CA ASN A 33 2.16 21.16 -20.42
C ASN A 33 1.22 22.35 -20.10
N GLY A 34 1.26 22.86 -18.88
CA GLY A 34 0.43 23.98 -18.41
C GLY A 34 -1.04 23.65 -18.13
N ARG A 35 -1.48 22.39 -18.27
CA ARG A 35 -2.86 21.97 -18.03
C ARG A 35 -2.98 21.09 -16.78
N VAL A 36 -3.99 21.35 -15.96
CA VAL A 36 -4.37 20.49 -14.84
C VAL A 36 -5.10 19.25 -15.37
N ASN A 37 -4.60 18.06 -15.05
CA ASN A 37 -5.18 16.79 -15.46
C ASN A 37 -5.45 15.92 -14.22
N ASP A 38 -6.62 15.29 -14.15
CA ASP A 38 -6.86 14.20 -13.19
C ASP A 38 -6.20 12.91 -13.70
N ASP A 39 -5.02 12.63 -13.18
CA ASP A 39 -4.20 11.49 -13.60
C ASP A 39 -4.75 10.14 -13.13
N THR A 40 -5.66 10.15 -12.15
CA THR A 40 -6.39 8.96 -11.70
C THR A 40 -7.66 8.68 -12.50
N LYS A 41 -8.03 9.57 -13.43
CA LYS A 41 -9.22 9.45 -14.30
C LYS A 41 -10.49 9.16 -13.53
N ASP A 42 -10.83 10.02 -12.57
CA ASP A 42 -11.98 9.84 -11.68
C ASP A 42 -12.01 8.47 -11.01
N GLY A 43 -10.88 8.04 -10.43
CA GLY A 43 -10.79 6.81 -9.66
C GLY A 43 -10.54 5.53 -10.46
N GLN A 44 -10.47 5.59 -11.80
CA GLN A 44 -10.23 4.40 -12.62
C GLN A 44 -8.79 3.88 -12.46
N LEU A 45 -7.81 4.78 -12.25
CA LEU A 45 -6.37 4.46 -12.17
C LEU A 45 -5.76 4.65 -10.77
N SER A 46 -6.59 4.65 -9.72
CA SER A 46 -6.17 4.97 -8.35
C SER A 46 -5.49 3.85 -7.56
N CYS A 47 -5.21 2.67 -8.13
CA CYS A 47 -4.71 1.54 -7.37
C CYS A 47 -3.36 1.82 -6.67
N ALA A 48 -2.42 2.44 -7.39
CA ALA A 48 -1.11 2.82 -6.84
C ALA A 48 -1.25 3.95 -5.81
N LEU A 49 -2.09 4.95 -6.08
CA LEU A 49 -2.32 6.04 -5.13
C LEU A 49 -2.89 5.52 -3.81
N PHE A 50 -3.92 4.67 -3.87
CA PHE A 50 -4.52 4.05 -2.69
C PHE A 50 -3.49 3.30 -1.85
N VAL A 51 -2.72 2.40 -2.48
CA VAL A 51 -1.73 1.59 -1.76
C VAL A 51 -0.64 2.47 -1.17
N THR A 52 -0.07 3.38 -1.97
CA THR A 52 1.08 4.17 -1.54
C THR A 52 0.72 5.25 -0.52
N ALA A 53 -0.48 5.81 -0.55
CA ALA A 53 -0.94 6.74 0.49
C ALA A 53 -0.95 6.09 1.88
N ILE A 54 -1.45 4.86 1.99
CA ILE A 54 -1.46 4.12 3.25
C ILE A 54 -0.04 3.73 3.65
N LEU A 55 0.75 3.19 2.74
CA LEU A 55 2.13 2.79 3.04
C LEU A 55 2.98 3.97 3.50
N TYR A 56 2.83 5.13 2.85
CA TYR A 56 3.55 6.35 3.18
C TYR A 56 3.12 6.89 4.55
N HIS A 57 1.83 6.87 4.87
CA HIS A 57 1.32 7.27 6.19
C HIS A 57 2.00 6.52 7.35
N PHE A 58 2.38 5.26 7.14
CA PHE A 58 3.08 4.44 8.14
C PHE A 58 4.61 4.43 7.99
N GLY A 59 5.18 5.24 7.09
CA GLY A 59 6.63 5.27 6.85
C GLY A 59 7.20 3.99 6.23
N LEU A 60 6.36 3.18 5.57
CA LEU A 60 6.75 1.90 4.98
C LEU A 60 7.26 2.04 3.53
N ILE A 61 7.19 3.24 2.96
CA ILE A 61 7.79 3.63 1.67
C ILE A 61 8.28 5.08 1.76
N LYS A 62 9.11 5.52 0.81
CA LYS A 62 9.73 6.85 0.84
C LYS A 62 8.79 7.97 0.38
N LYS A 63 7.90 7.70 -0.59
CA LYS A 63 6.96 8.70 -1.11
C LYS A 63 5.71 8.08 -1.74
N PRO A 64 4.62 8.84 -1.92
CA PRO A 64 3.45 8.41 -2.69
C PRO A 64 3.79 8.20 -4.18
N HIS A 65 3.07 7.29 -4.84
CA HIS A 65 3.24 7.04 -6.29
C HIS A 65 1.91 6.83 -7.01
N LEU A 66 1.86 7.20 -8.29
CA LEU A 66 0.70 7.01 -9.17
C LEU A 66 0.83 5.81 -10.11
N THR A 67 1.98 5.13 -10.15
CA THR A 67 2.18 3.96 -11.01
C THR A 67 2.58 2.72 -10.23
N VAL A 68 2.12 1.55 -10.69
CA VAL A 68 2.46 0.25 -10.10
C VAL A 68 3.98 -0.01 -10.17
N LYS A 69 4.62 0.38 -11.28
CA LYS A 69 6.07 0.24 -11.49
C LYS A 69 6.88 1.01 -10.44
N SER A 70 6.57 2.28 -10.22
CA SER A 70 7.26 3.11 -9.23
C SER A 70 6.98 2.65 -7.80
N THR A 71 5.75 2.23 -7.51
CA THR A 71 5.39 1.58 -6.24
C THR A 71 6.28 0.36 -5.96
N GLN A 72 6.41 -0.56 -6.93
CA GLN A 72 7.22 -1.77 -6.76
C GLN A 72 8.71 -1.46 -6.57
N ALA A 73 9.23 -0.42 -7.24
CA ALA A 73 10.61 0.02 -7.07
C ALA A 73 10.85 0.56 -5.65
N ASP A 74 9.98 1.43 -5.15
CA ASP A 74 10.11 2.01 -3.82
C ASP A 74 10.02 0.94 -2.73
N LEU A 75 9.04 0.02 -2.80
CA LEU A 75 8.93 -1.13 -1.89
C LEU A 75 10.27 -1.86 -1.71
N LYS A 76 10.96 -2.20 -2.81
CA LYS A 76 12.25 -2.89 -2.76
C LYS A 76 13.31 -2.06 -2.01
N THR A 77 13.38 -0.76 -2.29
CA THR A 77 14.34 0.15 -1.64
C THR A 77 13.96 0.53 -0.21
N SER A 78 12.71 0.27 0.17
CA SER A 78 12.12 0.54 1.48
C SER A 78 11.96 -0.75 2.29
N GLY A 79 12.87 -1.72 2.12
CA GLY A 79 12.95 -2.89 3.00
C GLY A 79 11.94 -4.00 2.74
N TRP A 80 11.01 -3.86 1.79
CA TRP A 80 10.07 -4.95 1.47
C TRP A 80 10.79 -6.11 0.78
N ARG A 81 10.32 -7.33 1.05
CA ARG A 81 10.85 -8.57 0.47
C ARG A 81 9.73 -9.39 -0.14
N LYS A 82 10.03 -10.08 -1.25
CA LYS A 82 9.09 -11.03 -1.85
C LYS A 82 8.90 -12.23 -0.91
N ILE A 83 7.67 -12.73 -0.79
CA ILE A 83 7.33 -13.94 -0.03
C ILE A 83 6.46 -14.88 -0.88
N LYS A 84 6.45 -16.18 -0.53
CA LYS A 84 5.71 -17.21 -1.28
C LYS A 84 4.19 -17.20 -1.03
N GLY A 85 3.77 -16.96 0.22
CA GLY A 85 2.35 -17.01 0.62
C GLY A 85 1.90 -15.70 1.25
N PRO A 86 0.66 -15.25 1.00
CA PRO A 86 0.21 -13.94 1.47
C PRO A 86 -0.06 -13.92 2.98
N LYS A 87 0.34 -12.82 3.63
CA LYS A 87 0.10 -12.54 5.06
C LYS A 87 -0.78 -11.31 5.19
N PRO A 88 -1.71 -11.21 6.16
CA PRO A 88 -2.54 -10.02 6.33
C PRO A 88 -1.68 -8.75 6.42
N GLY A 89 -1.89 -7.83 5.50
CA GLY A 89 -1.11 -6.60 5.32
C GLY A 89 -0.04 -6.66 4.23
N ALA A 90 0.20 -7.82 3.60
CA ALA A 90 1.09 -7.94 2.46
C ALA A 90 0.56 -7.16 1.25
N VAL A 91 1.47 -6.61 0.45
CA VAL A 91 1.14 -5.94 -0.80
C VAL A 91 1.15 -6.98 -1.92
N LEU A 92 0.04 -7.05 -2.65
CA LEU A 92 -0.17 -7.95 -3.78
C LEU A 92 0.03 -7.17 -5.08
N PHE A 93 0.77 -7.75 -6.01
CA PHE A 93 0.90 -7.28 -7.39
C PHE A 93 0.30 -8.34 -8.31
N TRP A 94 -0.70 -7.93 -9.09
CA TRP A 94 -1.33 -8.79 -10.08
C TRP A 94 -0.82 -8.50 -11.47
N GLU A 95 -0.88 -9.53 -12.31
CA GLU A 95 -0.50 -9.49 -13.72
C GLU A 95 -1.20 -8.37 -14.47
N GLU A 96 -0.58 -7.98 -15.56
CA GLU A 96 -1.17 -7.04 -16.50
C GLU A 96 -2.36 -7.66 -17.23
N LYS A 97 -3.47 -6.93 -17.30
CA LYS A 97 -4.61 -7.32 -18.13
C LYS A 97 -4.98 -6.22 -19.11
N TYR A 98 -5.26 -6.62 -20.33
CA TYR A 98 -5.83 -5.76 -21.35
C TYR A 98 -7.34 -5.71 -21.18
N ASN A 99 -7.85 -4.54 -20.81
CA ASN A 99 -9.28 -4.25 -20.80
C ASN A 99 -9.52 -2.95 -21.58
N ASN A 100 -10.48 -2.97 -22.50
CA ASN A 100 -10.94 -1.81 -23.27
C ASN A 100 -9.78 -0.97 -23.86
N GLY A 101 -8.83 -1.64 -24.53
CA GLY A 101 -7.71 -0.96 -25.20
C GLY A 101 -6.59 -0.45 -24.29
N SER A 102 -6.59 -0.77 -22.98
CA SER A 102 -5.50 -0.41 -22.08
C SER A 102 -5.04 -1.59 -21.23
N ALA A 103 -3.73 -1.81 -21.21
CA ALA A 103 -3.06 -2.77 -20.35
C ALA A 103 -2.84 -2.12 -18.97
N ASN A 104 -3.36 -2.75 -17.91
CA ASN A 104 -3.24 -2.23 -16.56
C ASN A 104 -2.78 -3.31 -15.60
N ARG A 105 -1.57 -3.14 -15.05
CA ARG A 105 -1.14 -3.84 -13.83
C ARG A 105 -1.94 -3.37 -12.63
N HIS A 106 -1.98 -4.17 -11.57
CA HIS A 106 -2.79 -3.83 -10.40
C HIS A 106 -2.10 -4.15 -9.10
N VAL A 107 -2.46 -3.41 -8.06
CA VAL A 107 -1.83 -3.48 -6.74
C VAL A 107 -2.86 -3.29 -5.64
N GLY A 108 -2.65 -3.95 -4.49
CA GLY A 108 -3.57 -3.94 -3.37
C GLY A 108 -2.99 -4.62 -2.14
N PHE A 109 -3.82 -4.79 -1.11
CA PHE A 109 -3.45 -5.41 0.16
C PHE A 109 -4.17 -6.73 0.36
N TYR A 110 -3.47 -7.74 0.87
CA TYR A 110 -4.09 -8.94 1.38
C TYR A 110 -4.65 -8.73 2.79
N LEU A 111 -5.87 -9.21 3.05
CA LEU A 111 -6.53 -9.10 4.37
C LEU A 111 -6.46 -10.37 5.22
N GLY A 112 -6.12 -11.51 4.63
CA GLY A 112 -6.41 -12.82 5.21
C GLY A 112 -7.74 -13.36 4.72
N GLN A 113 -8.06 -14.60 5.11
CA GLN A 113 -9.33 -15.27 4.76
C GLN A 113 -9.64 -15.22 3.25
N GLN A 114 -8.60 -15.36 2.41
CA GLN A 114 -8.73 -15.31 0.95
C GLN A 114 -9.22 -13.96 0.38
N MET A 115 -9.19 -12.89 1.18
CA MET A 115 -9.65 -11.56 0.78
C MET A 115 -8.50 -10.59 0.53
N ALA A 116 -8.71 -9.68 -0.41
CA ALA A 116 -7.87 -8.54 -0.68
C ALA A 116 -8.70 -7.25 -0.75
N ILE A 117 -8.05 -6.11 -0.56
CA ILE A 117 -8.58 -4.78 -0.88
C ILE A 117 -7.69 -4.14 -1.92
N SER A 118 -8.32 -3.63 -2.98
CA SER A 118 -7.66 -2.84 -4.00
C SER A 118 -8.65 -1.83 -4.60
N ASN A 119 -8.16 -0.92 -5.43
CA ASN A 119 -9.04 -0.03 -6.17
C ASN A 119 -9.90 -0.82 -7.18
N MET A 120 -11.21 -0.62 -7.16
CA MET A 120 -12.12 -1.21 -8.15
C MET A 120 -12.48 -0.17 -9.20
N ALA A 121 -11.91 -0.27 -10.41
CA ALA A 121 -12.11 0.73 -11.47
C ALA A 121 -13.59 1.00 -11.78
N SER A 122 -14.42 -0.05 -11.82
CA SER A 122 -15.87 0.07 -12.04
C SER A 122 -16.61 0.84 -10.93
N LYS A 123 -16.10 0.80 -9.70
CA LYS A 123 -16.69 1.50 -8.54
C LYS A 123 -15.98 2.82 -8.22
N ARG A 124 -14.85 3.10 -8.88
CA ARG A 124 -14.02 4.32 -8.69
C ARG A 124 -13.61 4.54 -7.22
N LYS A 125 -13.38 3.44 -6.48
CA LYS A 125 -13.07 3.42 -5.03
C LYS A 125 -12.43 2.09 -4.60
N PRO A 126 -11.73 2.05 -3.44
CA PRO A 126 -11.25 0.79 -2.86
C PRO A 126 -12.41 -0.15 -2.49
N GLY A 127 -12.24 -1.44 -2.76
CA GLY A 127 -13.23 -2.47 -2.47
C GLY A 127 -12.63 -3.83 -2.19
N ARG A 128 -13.42 -4.69 -1.55
CA ARG A 128 -13.05 -6.06 -1.20
C ARG A 128 -13.32 -7.02 -2.35
N HIS A 129 -12.42 -7.97 -2.56
CA HIS A 129 -12.58 -9.07 -3.52
C HIS A 129 -11.70 -10.25 -3.13
N HIS A 130 -11.90 -11.41 -3.76
CA HIS A 130 -11.01 -12.56 -3.59
C HIS A 130 -9.59 -12.21 -4.04
N TRP A 131 -8.56 -12.64 -3.31
CA TRP A 131 -7.18 -12.24 -3.57
C TRP A 131 -6.61 -12.75 -4.91
N THR A 132 -7.18 -13.80 -5.49
CA THR A 132 -6.88 -14.29 -6.86
C THR A 132 -7.92 -13.86 -7.91
N TYR A 133 -8.84 -12.95 -7.55
CA TYR A 133 -10.01 -12.64 -8.37
C TYR A 133 -10.81 -13.89 -8.77
N ASN A 134 -11.03 -14.84 -7.84
CA ASN A 134 -11.63 -16.15 -8.13
C ASN A 134 -10.89 -16.87 -9.28
N ASN A 135 -9.56 -16.86 -9.23
CA ASN A 135 -8.66 -17.40 -10.26
C ASN A 135 -8.72 -16.67 -11.62
N ALA A 136 -9.46 -15.56 -11.71
CA ALA A 136 -9.49 -14.78 -12.93
C ALA A 136 -8.24 -13.91 -13.13
N ARG A 137 -7.35 -13.75 -12.14
CA ARG A 137 -6.14 -12.93 -12.31
C ARG A 137 -4.96 -13.45 -11.48
N GLN A 138 -3.82 -13.65 -12.13
CA GLN A 138 -2.60 -14.14 -11.49
C GLN A 138 -1.95 -13.09 -10.58
N VAL A 139 -1.43 -13.52 -9.43
CA VAL A 139 -0.56 -12.73 -8.56
C VAL A 139 0.90 -12.96 -8.98
N GLU A 140 1.58 -11.93 -9.48
CA GLU A 140 2.98 -11.99 -9.91
C GLU A 140 3.97 -11.83 -8.75
N ALA A 141 3.58 -11.08 -7.72
CA ALA A 141 4.42 -10.85 -6.55
C ALA A 141 3.61 -10.54 -5.30
N ILE A 142 4.15 -11.01 -4.17
CA ILE A 142 3.64 -10.74 -2.83
C ILE A 142 4.80 -10.14 -2.04
N TYR A 143 4.61 -8.95 -1.49
CA TYR A 143 5.64 -8.25 -0.71
C TYR A 143 5.25 -8.15 0.76
N TRP A 144 6.23 -8.34 1.64
CA TRP A 144 6.11 -8.20 3.09
C TRP A 144 7.19 -7.30 3.67
N HIS A 145 6.83 -6.51 4.67
CA HIS A 145 7.74 -5.66 5.42
C HIS A 145 7.96 -6.24 6.82
N SER A 146 9.22 -6.34 7.26
CA SER A 146 9.57 -6.94 8.55
C SER A 146 9.03 -6.15 9.75
N GLU A 147 8.88 -4.83 9.63
CA GLU A 147 8.32 -4.00 10.72
C GLU A 147 6.87 -4.37 11.07
N LEU A 148 6.13 -4.98 10.14
CA LEU A 148 4.78 -5.48 10.42
C LEU A 148 4.79 -6.71 11.36
N ASN A 149 5.95 -7.28 11.68
CA ASN A 149 6.08 -8.29 12.73
C ASN A 149 6.22 -7.66 14.13
N ASN A 150 6.63 -6.40 14.21
CA ASN A 150 6.89 -5.75 15.48
C ASN A 150 5.57 -5.35 16.15
N LYS A 151 5.40 -5.74 17.41
CA LYS A 151 4.25 -5.34 18.23
C LYS A 151 4.30 -3.86 18.63
N GLN A 152 5.46 -3.22 18.49
CA GLN A 152 5.74 -1.84 18.89
C GLN A 152 6.51 -1.14 17.77
N PHE A 153 6.06 0.05 17.37
CA PHE A 153 6.72 0.90 16.38
C PHE A 153 7.05 2.27 16.99
N ASN A 154 8.30 2.69 16.84
CA ASN A 154 8.82 3.90 17.47
C ASN A 154 8.81 5.13 16.55
N GLY A 155 8.19 5.04 15.37
CA GLY A 155 8.18 6.14 14.40
C GLY A 155 9.52 6.26 13.64
N ALA A 156 9.40 6.69 12.38
CA ALA A 156 10.47 7.09 11.45
C ALA A 156 11.85 6.43 11.65
N GLY A 157 12.03 5.20 11.17
CA GLY A 157 13.30 4.71 10.60
C GLY A 157 14.57 4.71 11.45
N LYS A 158 14.55 5.11 12.72
CA LYS A 158 15.71 5.01 13.62
C LYS A 158 15.64 3.68 14.36
N LYS A 159 16.54 2.76 13.98
CA LYS A 159 16.98 1.69 14.89
C LYS A 159 17.60 2.39 16.10
N LEU A 160 17.03 2.18 17.28
CA LEU A 160 17.74 2.49 18.51
C LEU A 160 18.74 1.37 18.74
N ASP A 161 20.02 1.74 18.86
CA ASP A 161 21.07 0.85 19.31
C ASP A 161 20.82 0.47 20.77
N LYS A 162 21.21 -0.74 21.17
CA LYS A 162 20.79 -1.34 22.44
C LYS A 162 21.40 -0.69 23.69
N ASP A 163 22.33 0.26 23.55
CA ASP A 163 23.25 0.64 24.62
C ASP A 163 23.39 2.17 24.85
N GLU A 164 22.35 2.98 24.63
CA GLU A 164 22.40 4.38 25.10
C GLU A 164 22.06 4.47 26.60
N LYS A 165 23.09 4.31 27.42
CA LYS A 165 23.11 4.87 28.78
C LYS A 165 23.08 6.39 28.68
N ILE A 166 22.10 6.98 29.34
CA ILE A 166 22.09 8.41 29.65
C ILE A 166 23.22 8.64 30.66
N ILE A 167 24.19 9.49 30.31
CA ILE A 167 25.14 10.05 31.27
C ILE A 167 24.69 11.49 31.48
N ASP A 168 24.17 11.78 32.67
CA ASP A 168 23.94 13.14 33.16
C ASP A 168 25.29 13.80 33.45
N SER A 169 25.48 15.00 32.90
CA SER A 169 26.12 16.16 33.55
C SER A 169 25.79 17.43 32.78
#